data_AF-A0AAD5C0X1-F1
#
_entry.id   AF-A0AAD5C0X1-F1
#
_cell.length_a   1.000
_cell.length_b   1.000
_cell.length_c   1.000
_cell.angle_alpha   90.00
_cell.angle_beta   90.00
_cell.angle_gamma   90.00
#
_symmetry.space_group_name_H-M   'P 1'
#
loop_
_entity.id
_entity.type
_entity.pdbx_description
1 polymer ?
#
loop_
_entity_poly.entity_id
_entity_poly.type
_entity_poly.pdbx_seq_one_letter_code
_entity_poly.pdbx_strand_id
1 'polypeptide(L)'
;MKSIIFLEAQRSGDLPPRPRPPWRGDSALEDGKLVGVDLVGGYYDAGDNVKYGLPMAFTVTTLAWAAYFYKAELTSAGEMRNVLDSIKWGTDYFLKASPGQNRLFV
;
A
#
# COMPACT_ATOMS: atom_id res chain seq x y z
N MET A 1 4.16 17.12 -2.26
CA MET A 1 3.96 16.42 -3.54
C MET A 1 2.62 15.68 -3.49
N LYS A 2 1.62 16.02 -4.34
CA LYS A 2 0.22 15.53 -4.18
C LYS A 2 0.03 14.04 -4.54
N SER A 3 0.93 13.45 -5.33
CA SER A 3 0.83 12.06 -5.79
C SER A 3 0.92 11.03 -4.66
N ILE A 4 1.75 11.28 -3.64
CA ILE A 4 1.87 10.35 -2.49
C ILE A 4 0.60 10.36 -1.64
N ILE A 5 -0.05 11.52 -1.51
CA ILE A 5 -1.34 11.64 -0.80
C ILE A 5 -2.44 10.86 -1.55
N PHE A 6 -2.44 10.90 -2.89
CA PHE A 6 -3.36 10.08 -3.69
C PHE A 6 -3.19 8.59 -3.35
N LEU A 7 -1.96 8.09 -3.30
CA LEU A 7 -1.72 6.69 -2.97
C LEU A 7 -2.13 6.35 -1.52
N GLU A 8 -1.88 7.24 -0.56
CA GLU A 8 -2.40 7.06 0.81
C GLU A 8 -3.92 6.99 0.85
N ALA A 9 -4.59 7.76 0.01
CA ALA A 9 -6.04 7.72 -0.15
C ALA A 9 -6.54 6.43 -0.81
N GLN A 10 -5.67 5.53 -1.27
CA GLN A 10 -6.02 4.19 -1.76
C GLN A 10 -5.79 3.08 -0.72
N ARG A 11 -5.24 3.38 0.47
CA ARG A 11 -4.97 2.35 1.49
C ARG A 11 -6.25 1.63 1.92
N SER A 12 -6.24 0.32 1.99
CA SER A 12 -7.27 -0.53 2.62
C SER A 12 -6.74 -1.09 3.94
N GLY A 13 -7.62 -1.49 4.86
CA GLY A 13 -7.26 -2.02 6.17
C GLY A 13 -7.39 -1.02 7.31
N ASP A 14 -6.71 -1.32 8.42
CA ASP A 14 -6.63 -0.52 9.65
C ASP A 14 -5.66 0.66 9.45
N LEU A 15 -6.20 1.88 9.36
CA LEU A 15 -5.43 3.06 9.01
C LEU A 15 -4.74 3.68 10.24
N PRO A 16 -3.61 4.39 10.06
CA PRO A 16 -3.01 5.16 11.14
C PRO A 16 -4.02 6.15 11.76
N PRO A 17 -4.02 6.40 13.08
CA PRO A 17 -5.05 7.19 13.78
C PRO A 17 -5.29 8.62 13.28
N ARG A 18 -4.36 9.17 12.47
CA ARG A 18 -4.46 10.50 11.84
C ARG A 18 -3.89 10.43 10.41
N PRO A 19 -4.63 9.86 9.45
CA PRO A 19 -4.15 9.76 8.08
C PRO A 19 -4.12 11.16 7.44
N ARG A 20 -3.19 11.42 6.50
CA ARG A 20 -3.12 12.72 5.81
C ARG A 20 -4.38 13.02 4.99
N PRO A 21 -5.05 12.03 4.34
CA PRO A 21 -6.40 12.20 3.81
C PRO A 21 -7.44 12.03 4.95
N PRO A 22 -8.01 13.12 5.52
CA PRO A 22 -8.83 13.06 6.73
C PRO A 22 -10.21 12.42 6.52
N TRP A 23 -10.59 12.20 5.26
CA TRP A 23 -11.87 11.60 4.86
C TRP A 23 -11.78 10.08 4.67
N ARG A 24 -10.61 9.47 4.85
CA ARG A 24 -10.42 8.02 4.84
C ARG A 24 -10.49 7.47 6.27
N GLY A 25 -11.07 6.30 6.41
CA GLY A 25 -11.09 5.50 7.64
C GLY A 25 -10.85 4.02 7.35
N ASP A 26 -10.90 3.21 8.41
CA ASP A 26 -10.66 1.77 8.34
C ASP A 26 -11.65 1.08 7.40
N SER A 27 -11.18 0.09 6.65
CA SER A 27 -12.02 -0.64 5.69
C SER A 27 -11.50 -2.05 5.43
N ALA A 28 -12.39 -2.95 4.99
CA ALA A 28 -12.06 -4.32 4.60
C ALA A 28 -11.30 -5.12 5.68
N LEU A 29 -11.71 -4.95 6.94
CA LEU A 29 -11.07 -5.57 8.12
C LEU A 29 -11.29 -7.09 8.23
N GLU A 30 -12.09 -7.66 7.35
CA GLU A 30 -12.35 -9.10 7.29
C GLU A 30 -11.72 -9.80 6.07
N ASP A 31 -10.88 -9.09 5.32
CA ASP A 31 -10.23 -9.65 4.12
C ASP A 31 -9.39 -10.88 4.46
N GLY A 32 -9.63 -11.97 3.72
CA GLY A 32 -8.98 -13.27 3.91
C GLY A 32 -9.63 -14.20 4.94
N LYS A 33 -10.59 -13.71 5.74
CA LYS A 33 -11.25 -14.49 6.82
C LYS A 33 -11.89 -15.79 6.31
N LEU A 34 -12.51 -15.76 5.12
CA LEU A 34 -13.16 -16.93 4.51
C LEU A 34 -12.21 -18.08 4.18
N VAL A 35 -10.91 -17.79 4.02
CA VAL A 35 -9.86 -18.76 3.69
C VAL A 35 -8.84 -18.91 4.83
N GLY A 36 -9.16 -18.38 6.01
CA GLY A 36 -8.37 -18.54 7.24
C GLY A 36 -7.01 -17.82 7.22
N VAL A 37 -6.89 -16.72 6.46
CA VAL A 37 -5.68 -15.87 6.44
C VAL A 37 -6.02 -14.41 6.69
N ASP A 38 -5.05 -13.63 7.17
CA ASP A 38 -5.16 -12.16 7.25
C ASP A 38 -4.71 -11.56 5.92
N LEU A 39 -5.64 -10.95 5.17
CA LEU A 39 -5.35 -10.18 3.95
C LEU A 39 -5.76 -8.70 4.10
N VAL A 40 -5.85 -8.21 5.33
CA VAL A 40 -6.10 -6.79 5.64
C VAL A 40 -4.86 -5.96 5.30
N GLY A 41 -5.05 -4.81 4.65
CA GLY A 41 -3.97 -3.94 4.18
C GLY A 41 -3.96 -3.72 2.67
N GLY A 42 -2.85 -3.21 2.14
CA GLY A 42 -2.67 -3.03 0.69
C GLY A 42 -3.44 -1.84 0.13
N TYR A 43 -3.56 -1.79 -1.19
CA TYR A 43 -4.17 -0.67 -1.92
C TYR A 43 -5.38 -1.12 -2.74
N TYR A 44 -6.42 -0.29 -2.78
CA TYR A 44 -7.45 -0.38 -3.81
C TYR A 44 -6.87 0.09 -5.14
N ASP A 45 -7.21 -0.62 -6.23
CA ASP A 45 -6.56 -0.44 -7.53
C ASP A 45 -6.90 0.91 -8.19
N ALA A 46 -8.19 1.24 -8.27
CA ALA A 46 -8.64 2.44 -8.97
C ALA A 46 -9.78 3.15 -8.22
N GLY A 47 -10.92 3.35 -8.87
CA GLY A 47 -12.14 3.91 -8.26
C GLY A 47 -13.03 2.87 -7.58
N ASP A 48 -12.62 1.60 -7.61
CA ASP A 48 -13.27 0.47 -6.99
C ASP A 48 -12.56 0.06 -5.68
N ASN A 49 -12.97 -1.07 -5.11
CA ASN A 49 -12.47 -1.59 -3.85
C ASN A 49 -11.76 -2.94 -3.99
N VAL A 50 -11.42 -3.36 -5.22
CA VAL A 50 -10.67 -4.61 -5.45
C VAL A 50 -9.17 -4.35 -5.28
N LYS A 51 -8.48 -5.34 -4.71
CA LYS A 51 -7.02 -5.36 -4.51
C LYS A 51 -6.38 -6.22 -5.59
N TYR A 52 -6.25 -5.69 -6.81
CA TYR A 52 -5.59 -6.45 -7.88
C TYR A 52 -4.07 -6.54 -7.64
N GLY A 53 -3.56 -7.76 -7.42
CA GLY A 53 -2.17 -7.97 -7.00
C GLY A 53 -1.13 -7.47 -8.00
N LEU A 54 -1.34 -7.67 -9.30
CA LEU A 54 -0.38 -7.27 -10.35
C LEU A 54 -0.15 -5.75 -10.44
N PRO A 55 -1.18 -4.90 -10.64
CA PRO A 55 -0.98 -3.45 -10.70
C PRO A 55 -0.51 -2.86 -9.36
N MET A 56 -0.90 -3.45 -8.23
CA MET A 56 -0.36 -3.08 -6.92
C MET A 56 1.14 -3.34 -6.84
N ALA A 57 1.60 -4.54 -7.24
CA ALA A 57 3.01 -4.90 -7.24
C ALA A 57 3.82 -3.97 -8.13
N PHE A 58 3.34 -3.69 -9.35
CA PHE A 58 3.97 -2.73 -10.25
C PHE A 58 4.10 -1.33 -9.63
N THR A 59 3.06 -0.85 -8.95
CA THR A 59 3.05 0.45 -8.28
C THR A 59 4.10 0.51 -7.17
N VAL A 60 4.15 -0.51 -6.31
CA VAL A 60 5.13 -0.58 -5.20
C VAL A 60 6.56 -0.67 -5.73
N THR A 61 6.81 -1.47 -6.78
CA THR A 61 8.12 -1.54 -7.44
C THR A 61 8.53 -0.19 -8.00
N THR A 62 7.62 0.53 -8.65
CA THR A 62 7.89 1.85 -9.22
C THR A 62 8.21 2.88 -8.14
N LEU A 63 7.51 2.85 -7.00
CA LEU A 63 7.82 3.71 -5.85
C LEU A 63 9.19 3.39 -5.26
N ALA A 64 9.53 2.11 -5.09
CA ALA A 64 10.84 1.70 -4.60
C ALA A 64 11.95 2.14 -5.56
N TRP A 65 11.71 2.03 -6.85
CA TRP A 65 12.63 2.51 -7.88
C TRP A 65 12.83 4.04 -7.79
N ALA A 66 11.74 4.79 -7.64
CA ALA A 66 11.79 6.25 -7.46
C ALA A 66 12.52 6.65 -6.16
N ALA A 67 12.27 5.95 -5.06
CA ALA A 67 12.94 6.19 -3.77
C ALA A 67 14.46 5.96 -3.86
N TYR A 68 14.89 5.00 -4.68
CA TYR A 68 16.29 4.71 -4.90
C TYR A 68 16.98 5.77 -5.78
N PHE A 69 16.41 6.10 -6.95
CA PHE A 69 17.04 7.02 -7.90
C PHE A 69 16.93 8.50 -7.50
N TYR A 70 15.78 8.92 -6.97
CA TYR A 70 15.48 10.33 -6.68
C TYR A 70 15.53 10.64 -5.19
N LYS A 71 16.41 9.95 -4.45
CA LYS A 71 16.52 10.08 -3.00
C LYS A 71 16.78 11.52 -2.56
N ALA A 72 17.65 12.25 -3.26
CA ALA A 72 18.02 13.62 -2.91
C ALA A 72 16.83 14.57 -3.09
N GLU A 73 16.13 14.44 -4.21
CA GLU A 73 14.96 15.23 -4.58
C GLU A 73 13.81 14.98 -3.60
N LEU A 74 13.49 13.70 -3.34
CA LEU A 74 12.45 13.31 -2.38
C LEU A 74 12.76 13.76 -0.95
N THR A 75 14.05 13.77 -0.57
CA THR A 75 14.49 14.27 0.73
C THR A 75 14.35 15.79 0.79
N SER A 76 14.80 16.50 -0.24
CA SER A 76 14.67 17.97 -0.32
C SER A 76 13.20 18.43 -0.33
N ALA A 77 12.31 17.63 -0.92
CA ALA A 77 10.87 17.84 -0.92
C ALA A 77 10.17 17.44 0.39
N GLY A 78 10.88 16.83 1.35
CA GLY A 78 10.30 16.34 2.61
C GLY A 78 9.37 15.13 2.48
N GLU A 79 9.41 14.41 1.35
CA GLU A 79 8.47 13.32 1.03
C GLU A 79 9.10 11.93 1.15
N MET A 80 10.42 11.83 1.32
CA MET A 80 11.13 10.54 1.39
C MET A 80 10.52 9.58 2.41
N ARG A 81 10.14 10.08 3.60
CA ARG A 81 9.48 9.26 4.62
C ARG A 81 8.10 8.76 4.18
N ASN A 82 7.27 9.61 3.57
CA ASN A 82 5.93 9.22 3.12
C ASN A 82 5.99 8.19 1.97
N VAL A 83 7.01 8.30 1.11
CA VAL A 83 7.28 7.32 0.04
C VAL A 83 7.66 5.97 0.66
N LEU A 84 8.59 5.96 1.63
CA LEU A 84 8.98 4.74 2.34
C LEU A 84 7.81 4.11 3.09
N ASP A 85 6.97 4.91 3.75
CA ASP A 85 5.77 4.44 4.43
C ASP A 85 4.74 3.85 3.44
N SER A 86 4.67 4.39 2.22
CA SER A 86 3.82 3.85 1.16
C SER A 86 4.35 2.53 0.59
N ILE A 87 5.67 2.43 0.36
CA ILE A 87 6.31 1.17 -0.05
C ILE A 87 6.04 0.11 1.01
N LYS A 88 6.28 0.44 2.29
CA LYS A 88 6.07 -0.46 3.42
C LYS A 88 4.63 -0.97 3.46
N TRP A 89 3.64 -0.10 3.29
CA TRP A 89 2.22 -0.47 3.30
C TRP A 89 1.89 -1.55 2.25
N GLY A 90 2.40 -1.39 1.03
CA GLY A 90 2.22 -2.38 -0.03
C GLY A 90 2.99 -3.67 0.24
N THR A 91 4.24 -3.60 0.69
CA THR A 91 5.04 -4.79 0.95
C THR A 91 4.57 -5.59 2.16
N ASP A 92 4.05 -4.94 3.20
CA ASP A 92 3.43 -5.62 4.35
C ASP A 92 2.24 -6.47 3.87
N TYR A 93 1.45 -5.96 2.93
CA TYR A 93 0.36 -6.72 2.31
C TYR A 93 0.88 -7.90 1.48
N PHE A 94 1.96 -7.74 0.70
CA PHE A 94 2.53 -8.86 -0.05
C PHE A 94 3.07 -9.99 0.84
N LEU A 95 3.63 -9.65 2.00
CA LEU A 95 4.04 -10.66 2.99
C LEU A 95 2.84 -11.47 3.49
N LYS A 96 1.70 -10.81 3.75
CA LYS A 96 0.45 -11.46 4.11
C LYS A 96 -0.13 -12.31 2.98
N ALA A 97 -0.08 -11.80 1.75
CA ALA A 97 -0.58 -12.48 0.55
C ALA A 97 0.26 -13.69 0.13
N SER A 98 1.47 -13.86 0.70
CA SER A 98 2.38 -14.98 0.43
C SER A 98 2.67 -15.83 1.68
N PRO A 99 1.66 -16.47 2.31
CA PRO A 99 1.80 -17.14 3.61
C PRO A 99 2.59 -18.47 3.59
N GLY A 100 3.19 -18.85 2.44
CA GLY A 100 3.98 -20.07 2.31
C GLY A 100 4.68 -20.16 0.95
N GLN A 101 5.54 -21.18 0.78
CA GLN A 101 6.20 -21.44 -0.50
C GLN A 101 5.17 -21.72 -1.60
N ASN A 102 5.38 -21.13 -2.78
CA ASN A 102 4.56 -21.33 -3.98
C ASN A 102 3.06 -21.03 -3.81
N ARG A 103 2.68 -20.18 -2.84
CA ARG A 103 1.30 -19.75 -2.63
C ARG A 103 1.23 -18.23 -2.60
N LEU A 104 0.44 -17.65 -3.50
CA LEU A 104 0.21 -16.22 -3.61
C LEU A 104 -1.29 -15.95 -3.79
N PHE A 105 -1.83 -15.05 -2.96
CA PHE A 105 -3.15 -14.45 -3.19
C PHE A 105 -2.98 -13.22 -4.10
N VAL A 106 -3.83 -13.13 -5.14
CA VAL A 106 -3.75 -12.11 -6.20
C VAL A 106 -5.07 -11.38 -6.41
#